data_AF-A0A1T4JPT9-F1
#
_entry.id   AF-A0A1T4JPT9-F1
#
_cell.length_a   1.000
_cell.length_b   1.000
_cell.length_c   1.000
_cell.angle_alpha   90.00
_cell.angle_beta   90.00
_cell.angle_gamma   90.00
#
_symmetry.space_group_name_H-M   'P 1'
#
loop_
_entity.id
_entity.type
_entity.pdbx_description
1 polymer ?
#
loop_
_entity_poly.entity_id
_entity_poly.type
_entity_poly.pdbx_seq_one_letter_code
_entity_poly.pdbx_strand_id
1 'polypeptide(L)'
;MDDDFAKEHGLLTEKELSDMDKRWEKQEEEGLKNTLKHFDRIHDKLFTFNNILIAGYFALSKLEKEISLSTILIPIANLMLLLFVEYRMMEKSRFESDIRKKPFADIAKWGKSIGKTNMYSLLCILSTGIVTIIFLAYLL
;
A
#
# COMPACT_ATOMS: atom_id res chain seq x y z
N MET A 1 40.24 -6.40 -16.07
CA MET A 1 41.39 -5.67 -15.46
C MET A 1 41.90 -6.54 -14.33
N ASP A 2 43.22 -6.70 -14.14
CA ASP A 2 43.71 -7.64 -13.12
C ASP A 2 43.38 -7.12 -11.70
N ASP A 3 42.87 -7.98 -10.83
CA ASP A 3 42.36 -7.59 -9.50
C ASP A 3 43.47 -6.99 -8.61
N ASP A 4 44.73 -7.35 -8.86
CA ASP A 4 45.90 -6.80 -8.19
C ASP A 4 46.19 -5.34 -8.62
N PHE A 5 45.99 -5.00 -9.89
CA PHE A 5 46.12 -3.62 -10.39
C PHE A 5 45.02 -2.70 -9.84
N ALA A 6 43.80 -3.22 -9.70
CA ALA A 6 42.67 -2.50 -9.10
C ALA A 6 42.94 -2.16 -7.63
N LYS A 7 43.40 -3.15 -6.84
CA LYS A 7 43.74 -2.96 -5.42
C LYS A 7 44.87 -1.96 -5.20
N GLU A 8 45.91 -2.00 -6.02
CA GLU A 8 47.07 -1.10 -5.90
C GLU A 8 46.70 0.38 -6.15
N HIS A 9 45.68 0.63 -6.98
CA HIS A 9 45.19 1.97 -7.30
C HIS A 9 43.94 2.38 -6.49
N GLY A 10 43.56 1.60 -5.48
CA GLY A 10 42.40 1.88 -4.64
C GLY A 10 41.05 1.81 -5.38
N LEU A 11 41.00 1.11 -6.51
CA LEU A 11 39.79 0.87 -7.29
C LEU A 11 39.13 -0.44 -6.83
N LEU A 12 37.81 -0.51 -6.91
CA LEU A 12 37.07 -1.74 -6.64
C LEU A 12 37.43 -2.80 -7.69
N THR A 13 37.72 -4.01 -7.22
CA THR A 13 37.93 -5.19 -8.09
C THR A 13 36.65 -5.55 -8.83
N GLU A 14 36.75 -6.28 -9.96
CA GLU A 14 35.56 -6.72 -10.70
C GLU A 14 34.65 -7.59 -9.82
N LYS A 15 35.25 -8.36 -8.91
CA LYS A 15 34.54 -9.15 -7.90
C LYS A 15 33.82 -8.30 -6.86
N GLU A 16 34.45 -7.25 -6.35
CA GLU A 16 33.83 -6.32 -5.39
C GLU A 16 32.67 -5.54 -6.02
N LEU A 17 32.82 -5.12 -7.28
CA LEU A 17 31.73 -4.49 -8.05
C LEU A 17 30.54 -5.46 -8.21
N SER A 18 30.79 -6.70 -8.62
CA SER A 18 29.73 -7.72 -8.75
C SER A 18 29.04 -8.03 -7.42
N ASP A 19 29.79 -8.09 -6.33
CA ASP A 19 29.25 -8.32 -4.99
C ASP A 19 28.46 -7.11 -4.47
N MET A 20 28.85 -5.88 -4.85
CA MET A 20 28.08 -4.66 -4.55
C MET A 20 26.76 -4.63 -5.33
N ASP A 21 26.78 -4.92 -6.63
CA ASP A 21 25.57 -4.95 -7.46
C ASP A 21 24.57 -5.97 -6.91
N LYS A 22 25.01 -7.18 -6.54
CA LYS A 22 24.14 -8.19 -5.92
C LYS A 22 23.54 -7.74 -4.59
N ARG A 23 24.29 -6.98 -3.78
CA ARG A 23 23.78 -6.43 -2.51
C ARG A 23 22.72 -5.37 -2.79
N TRP A 24 22.92 -4.52 -3.79
CA TRP A 24 21.95 -3.51 -4.20
C TRP A 24 20.67 -4.15 -4.75
N GLU A 25 20.77 -5.13 -5.65
CA GLU A 25 19.61 -5.88 -6.15
C GLU A 25 18.80 -6.51 -5.00
N LYS A 26 19.49 -7.13 -4.04
CA LYS A 26 18.86 -7.72 -2.86
C LYS A 26 18.19 -6.65 -1.98
N GLN A 27 18.85 -5.51 -1.79
CA GLN A 27 18.31 -4.39 -1.00
C GLN A 27 17.06 -3.78 -1.67
N GLU A 28 17.04 -3.68 -3.00
CA GLU A 28 15.87 -3.25 -3.77
C GLU A 28 14.70 -4.22 -3.61
N GLU A 29 14.95 -5.54 -3.73
CA GLU A 29 13.93 -6.58 -3.54
C GLU A 29 13.35 -6.55 -2.11
N GLU A 30 14.21 -6.46 -1.10
CA GLU A 30 13.79 -6.32 0.29
C GLU A 30 13.00 -5.02 0.54
N GLY A 31 13.42 -3.92 -0.08
CA GLY A 31 12.73 -2.63 0.00
C GLY A 31 11.32 -2.68 -0.57
N LEU A 32 11.14 -3.31 -1.73
CA LEU A 32 9.82 -3.52 -2.35
C LEU A 32 8.92 -4.39 -1.47
N LYS A 33 9.44 -5.50 -0.96
CA LYS A 33 8.72 -6.41 -0.07
C LYS A 33 8.28 -5.70 1.22
N ASN A 34 9.15 -4.90 1.80
CA ASN A 34 8.84 -4.12 3.00
C ASN A 34 7.75 -3.07 2.72
N THR A 35 7.80 -2.41 1.57
CA THR A 35 6.79 -1.41 1.17
C THR A 35 5.40 -2.05 1.07
N LEU A 36 5.28 -3.21 0.41
CA LEU A 36 4.03 -3.96 0.34
C LEU A 36 3.54 -4.40 1.73
N LYS A 37 4.46 -4.91 2.58
CA LYS A 37 4.12 -5.30 3.95
C LYS A 37 3.59 -4.13 4.79
N HIS A 38 4.16 -2.94 4.63
CA HIS A 38 3.68 -1.74 5.32
C HIS A 38 2.32 -1.29 4.79
N PHE A 39 2.11 -1.37 3.47
CA PHE A 39 0.82 -1.10 2.84
C PHE A 39 -0.27 -2.01 3.42
N ASP A 40 -0.06 -3.33 3.41
CA ASP A 40 -1.02 -4.31 3.93
C ASP A 40 -1.35 -4.03 5.39
N ARG A 41 -0.33 -3.77 6.21
CA ARG A 41 -0.51 -3.44 7.64
C ARG A 41 -1.31 -2.17 7.88
N ILE A 42 -1.18 -1.15 7.02
CA ILE A 42 -1.99 0.08 7.12
C ILE A 42 -3.44 -0.25 6.78
N HIS A 43 -3.67 -0.99 5.69
CA HIS A 43 -5.00 -1.36 5.25
C HIS A 43 -5.74 -2.23 6.27
N ASP A 44 -5.08 -3.23 6.87
CA ASP A 44 -5.65 -4.04 7.95
C ASP A 44 -6.15 -3.19 9.12
N LYS A 45 -5.36 -2.18 9.51
CA LYS A 45 -5.72 -1.24 10.58
C LYS A 45 -6.91 -0.36 10.18
N LEU A 46 -6.92 0.15 8.95
CA LEU A 46 -8.02 0.98 8.44
C LEU A 46 -9.32 0.18 8.33
N PHE A 47 -9.27 -1.07 7.87
CA PHE A 47 -10.42 -1.98 7.86
C PHE A 47 -10.97 -2.24 9.25
N THR A 48 -10.08 -2.60 10.18
CA THR A 48 -10.46 -2.85 11.57
C THR A 48 -11.09 -1.60 12.18
N PHE A 49 -10.48 -0.44 11.99
CA PHE A 49 -11.00 0.82 12.50
C PHE A 49 -12.33 1.22 11.84
N ASN A 50 -12.48 1.03 10.52
CA ASN A 50 -13.73 1.27 9.83
C ASN A 50 -14.86 0.38 10.35
N ASN A 51 -14.58 -0.88 10.67
CA ASN A 51 -15.57 -1.78 11.28
C ASN A 51 -15.99 -1.32 12.69
N ILE A 52 -15.05 -0.78 13.48
CA ILE A 52 -15.36 -0.12 14.76
C ILE A 52 -16.27 1.10 14.52
N LEU A 53 -15.99 1.91 13.50
CA LEU A 53 -16.84 3.05 13.13
C LEU A 53 -18.25 2.60 12.73
N ILE A 54 -18.42 1.53 11.95
CA ILE A 54 -19.75 0.97 11.62
C ILE A 54 -20.53 0.64 12.90
N ALA A 55 -19.89 -0.03 13.86
CA ALA A 55 -20.51 -0.33 15.15
C ALA A 55 -20.85 0.95 15.93
N GLY A 56 -19.96 1.94 15.92
CA GLY A 56 -20.18 3.25 16.53
C GLY A 56 -21.39 3.98 15.93
N TYR A 57 -21.50 4.04 14.59
CA TYR A 57 -22.64 4.64 13.89
C TYR A 57 -23.94 3.90 14.20
N PHE A 58 -23.90 2.56 14.28
CA PHE A 58 -25.06 1.77 14.69
C PHE A 58 -25.52 2.13 16.11
N ALA A 59 -24.58 2.25 17.05
CA ALA A 59 -24.87 2.67 18.43
C ALA A 59 -25.43 4.09 18.48
N LEU A 60 -24.81 5.06 17.79
CA LEU A 60 -25.29 6.45 17.71
C LEU A 60 -26.73 6.53 17.20
N SER A 61 -27.06 5.81 16.13
CA SER A 61 -28.42 5.80 15.56
C SER A 61 -29.50 5.22 16.49
N LYS A 62 -29.09 4.50 17.53
CA LYS A 62 -30.00 3.92 18.54
C LYS A 62 -30.12 4.80 19.78
N LEU A 63 -29.05 5.50 20.16
CA LEU A 63 -29.00 6.36 21.34
C LEU A 63 -29.60 7.73 21.05
N GLU A 64 -29.28 8.31 19.88
CA GLU A 64 -29.74 9.63 19.48
C GLU A 64 -30.93 9.52 18.52
N LYS A 65 -32.09 10.05 18.93
CA LYS A 65 -33.33 9.97 18.11
C LYS A 65 -33.28 10.82 16.83
N GLU A 66 -32.38 11.79 16.78
CA GLU A 66 -32.22 12.69 15.63
C GLU A 66 -31.34 12.08 14.53
N ILE A 67 -30.54 11.06 14.85
CA ILE A 67 -29.62 10.43 13.91
C ILE A 67 -30.34 9.32 13.15
N SER A 68 -30.51 9.51 11.84
CA SER A 68 -31.07 8.49 10.96
C SER A 68 -30.15 7.27 10.85
N LEU A 69 -30.75 6.07 10.81
CA LEU A 69 -30.05 4.82 10.49
C LEU A 69 -29.27 4.88 9.17
N SER A 70 -29.69 5.74 8.25
CA SER A 70 -29.04 5.96 6.94
C SER A 70 -27.59 6.46 7.08
N THR A 71 -27.21 7.06 8.22
CA THR A 71 -25.84 7.52 8.48
C THR A 71 -24.82 6.38 8.50
N ILE A 72 -25.25 5.13 8.76
CA ILE A 72 -24.40 3.93 8.66
C ILE A 72 -23.90 3.68 7.24
N LEU A 73 -24.58 4.22 6.22
CA LEU A 73 -24.11 4.11 4.84
C LEU A 73 -22.76 4.80 4.61
N ILE A 74 -22.40 5.78 5.45
CA ILE A 74 -21.13 6.51 5.35
C ILE A 74 -19.93 5.58 5.59
N PRO A 75 -19.79 4.89 6.74
CA PRO A 75 -18.70 3.94 6.93
C PRO A 75 -18.79 2.70 6.04
N ILE A 76 -19.99 2.31 5.56
CA ILE A 76 -20.13 1.24 4.55
C ILE A 76 -19.54 1.67 3.19
N ALA A 77 -19.81 2.89 2.74
CA ALA A 77 -19.24 3.41 1.50
C ALA A 77 -17.70 3.47 1.59
N ASN A 78 -17.15 3.86 2.75
CA ASN A 78 -15.72 3.83 2.98
C ASN A 78 -15.16 2.40 2.98
N LEU A 79 -15.87 1.42 3.56
CA LEU A 79 -15.49 0.01 3.48
C LEU A 79 -15.37 -0.46 2.01
N MET A 80 -16.32 -0.09 1.17
CA MET A 80 -16.30 -0.42 -0.26
C MET A 80 -15.08 0.19 -0.97
N LEU A 81 -14.71 1.43 -0.63
CA LEU A 81 -13.50 2.07 -1.15
C LEU A 81 -12.23 1.33 -0.70
N LEU A 82 -12.13 0.95 0.57
CA LEU A 82 -11.01 0.17 1.10
C LEU A 82 -10.87 -1.18 0.37
N LEU A 83 -11.99 -1.89 0.15
CA LEU A 83 -12.02 -3.16 -0.59
C LEU A 83 -11.61 -2.99 -2.05
N PHE A 84 -12.07 -1.92 -2.70
CA PHE A 84 -11.70 -1.63 -4.08
C PHE A 84 -10.18 -1.42 -4.21
N VAL A 85 -9.57 -0.68 -3.27
CA VAL A 85 -8.12 -0.46 -3.29
C VAL A 85 -7.34 -1.74 -3.04
N GLU A 86 -7.75 -2.59 -2.08
CA GLU A 86 -7.12 -3.90 -1.88
C GLU A 86 -7.20 -4.78 -3.11
N TYR A 87 -8.37 -4.82 -3.78
CA TYR A 87 -8.52 -5.57 -5.02
C TYR A 87 -7.52 -5.11 -6.08
N ARG A 88 -7.36 -3.79 -6.27
CA ARG A 88 -6.39 -3.22 -7.24
C ARG A 88 -4.95 -3.58 -6.88
N MET A 89 -4.63 -3.67 -5.60
CA MET A 89 -3.30 -4.10 -5.12
C MET A 89 -3.07 -5.59 -5.32
N MET A 90 -4.09 -6.42 -5.13
CA MET A 90 -4.03 -7.84 -5.45
C MET A 90 -3.76 -8.07 -6.95
N GLU A 91 -4.45 -7.33 -7.83
CA GLU A 91 -4.21 -7.38 -9.28
C GLU A 91 -2.76 -7.01 -9.63
N LYS A 92 -2.23 -5.95 -9.00
CA LYS A 92 -0.83 -5.54 -9.17
C LYS A 92 0.15 -6.64 -8.71
N SER A 93 -0.06 -7.23 -7.54
CA SER A 93 0.80 -8.31 -7.03
C SER A 93 0.76 -9.57 -7.91
N ARG A 94 -0.41 -9.91 -8.46
CA ARG A 94 -0.54 -10.99 -9.46
C ARG A 94 0.24 -10.68 -10.73
N PHE A 95 0.24 -9.43 -11.18
CA PHE A 95 1.02 -9.03 -12.35
C PHE A 95 2.53 -9.11 -12.08
N GLU A 96 2.98 -8.64 -10.92
CA GLU A 96 4.40 -8.68 -10.51
C GLU A 96 4.91 -10.11 -10.34
N SER A 97 4.10 -11.03 -9.82
CA SER A 97 4.51 -12.44 -9.64
C SER A 97 4.66 -13.21 -10.97
N ASP A 98 4.04 -12.74 -12.05
CA ASP A 98 4.11 -13.35 -13.39
C ASP A 98 4.99 -12.55 -14.37
N ILE A 99 5.74 -11.57 -13.88
CA ILE A 99 6.47 -10.60 -14.71
C ILE A 99 7.54 -11.25 -15.60
N ARG A 100 8.18 -12.33 -15.13
CA ARG A 100 9.20 -13.09 -15.90
C ARG A 100 8.63 -13.89 -17.07
N LYS A 101 7.30 -14.05 -17.16
CA LYS A 101 6.62 -14.78 -18.23
C LYS A 101 5.96 -13.87 -19.27
N LYS A 102 6.06 -12.54 -19.11
CA LYS A 102 5.39 -11.56 -19.96
C LYS A 102 6.38 -10.82 -20.89
N PRO A 103 5.95 -10.41 -22.10
CA PRO A 103 6.81 -9.67 -23.02
C PRO A 103 7.18 -8.28 -22.47
N PHE A 104 8.39 -7.81 -22.79
CA PHE A 104 8.97 -6.54 -22.29
C PHE A 104 8.09 -5.29 -22.52
N ALA A 105 7.28 -5.27 -23.59
CA ALA A 105 6.36 -4.17 -23.87
C ALA A 105 5.28 -3.99 -22.79
N ASP A 106 4.81 -5.08 -22.19
CA ASP A 106 3.80 -5.05 -21.12
C ASP A 106 4.41 -4.64 -19.77
N ILE A 107 5.68 -4.99 -19.55
CA ILE A 107 6.46 -4.60 -18.36
C ILE A 107 6.63 -3.07 -18.30
N ALA A 108 6.99 -2.44 -19.43
CA ALA A 108 7.18 -0.99 -19.51
C ALA A 108 5.86 -0.21 -19.30
N LYS A 109 4.73 -0.72 -19.82
CA LYS A 109 3.40 -0.12 -19.65
C LYS A 109 2.92 -0.20 -18.19
N TRP A 110 3.23 -1.30 -17.50
CA TRP A 110 2.87 -1.50 -16.10
C TRP A 110 3.80 -0.80 -15.10
N GLY A 111 5.09 -0.68 -15.37
CA GLY A 111 6.03 0.07 -14.53
C GLY A 111 5.58 1.51 -14.26
N LYS A 112 4.95 2.16 -15.26
CA LYS A 112 4.33 3.49 -15.11
C LYS A 112 3.11 3.53 -14.17
N SER A 113 2.44 2.40 -13.94
CA SER A 113 1.29 2.25 -13.04
C SER A 113 1.69 1.95 -11.58
N ILE A 114 2.89 1.38 -11.37
CA ILE A 114 3.38 0.94 -10.05
C ILE A 114 3.55 2.11 -9.07
N GLY A 115 3.74 3.35 -9.57
CA GLY A 115 3.86 4.57 -8.75
C GLY A 115 2.58 5.03 -8.05
N LYS A 116 1.42 4.39 -8.28
CA LYS A 116 0.14 4.81 -7.69
C LYS A 116 -0.21 4.15 -6.35
N THR A 117 0.55 3.14 -5.90
CA THR A 117 0.28 2.45 -4.62
C THR A 117 0.28 3.41 -3.43
N ASN A 118 1.23 4.35 -3.39
CA ASN A 118 1.29 5.34 -2.31
C ASN A 118 0.07 6.28 -2.33
N MET A 119 -0.41 6.64 -3.54
CA MET A 119 -1.62 7.45 -3.71
C MET A 119 -2.85 6.73 -3.19
N TYR A 120 -3.00 5.44 -3.49
CA TYR A 120 -4.13 4.65 -3.01
C TYR A 120 -4.16 4.52 -1.48
N SER A 121 -3.00 4.27 -0.86
CA SER A 121 -2.90 4.21 0.60
C SER A 121 -3.27 5.56 1.24
N LEU A 122 -2.75 6.67 0.68
CA LEU A 122 -3.09 8.01 1.13
C LEU A 122 -4.59 8.31 1.00
N LEU A 123 -5.21 7.92 -0.12
CA LEU A 123 -6.65 8.08 -0.33
C LEU A 123 -7.47 7.32 0.71
N CYS A 124 -7.08 6.10 1.06
CA CYS A 124 -7.74 5.29 2.10
C CYS A 124 -7.60 5.89 3.50
N ILE A 125 -6.44 6.44 3.82
CA ILE A 125 -6.21 7.15 5.08
C ILE A 125 -7.10 8.40 5.14
N LEU A 126 -7.11 9.20 4.07
CA LEU A 126 -7.91 10.43 4.00
C LEU A 126 -9.42 10.13 4.06
N SER A 127 -9.89 9.14 3.32
CA SER A 127 -11.32 8.77 3.32
C SER A 127 -11.77 8.30 4.70
N THR A 128 -10.98 7.45 5.35
CA THR A 128 -11.27 6.98 6.72
C THR A 128 -11.19 8.13 7.73
N GLY A 129 -10.25 9.06 7.55
CA GLY A 129 -10.16 10.29 8.33
C GLY A 129 -11.40 11.17 8.21
N ILE A 130 -11.92 11.37 7.00
CA ILE A 130 -13.16 12.12 6.75
C ILE A 130 -14.35 11.45 7.44
N VAL A 131 -14.51 10.14 7.30
CA VAL A 131 -15.58 9.38 7.99
C VAL A 131 -15.48 9.55 9.49
N THR A 132 -14.26 9.53 10.04
CA THR A 132 -14.02 9.73 11.47
C THR A 132 -14.42 11.13 11.93
N ILE A 133 -14.11 12.17 11.14
CA ILE A 133 -14.51 13.55 11.46
C ILE A 133 -16.04 13.68 11.45
N ILE A 134 -16.71 13.09 10.46
CA ILE A 134 -18.17 13.07 10.39
C ILE A 134 -18.75 12.34 11.61
N PHE A 135 -18.17 11.21 12.00
CA PHE A 135 -18.60 10.46 13.18
C PHE A 135 -18.49 11.32 14.45
N LEU A 136 -17.36 12.01 14.64
CA LEU A 136 -17.16 12.90 15.78
C LEU A 136 -18.14 14.09 15.78
N ALA A 137 -18.46 14.63 14.60
CA ALA A 137 -19.44 15.70 14.47
C ALA A 137 -20.87 15.27 14.81
N TYR A 138 -21.20 13.98 14.67
CA TYR A 138 -22.48 13.42 15.13
C TYR A 138 -22.49 13.06 16.61
N LEU A 139 -21.32 12.96 17.24
CA LEU A 139 -21.16 12.56 18.64
C LEU A 139 -21.10 13.75 19.60
N LEU A 140 -20.68 14.92 19.11
CA LEU A 140 -20.63 16.19 19.83
C LEU A 140 -21.93 16.98 19.66
#